data_AF-X1SMU2-F1
#
_entry.id   AF-X1SMU2-F1
#
_cell.length_a   1.000
_cell.length_b   1.000
_cell.length_c   1.000
_cell.angle_alpha   90.00
_cell.angle_beta   90.00
_cell.angle_gamma   90.00
#
_symmetry.space_group_name_H-M   'P 1'
#
loop_
_entity.id
_entity.type
_entity.pdbx_description
1 polymer ?
#
loop_
_entity_poly.entity_id
_entity_poly.type
_entity_poly.pdbx_seq_one_letter_code
_entity_poly.pdbx_strand_id
1 'polypeptide(L)'
;MITRMDTDIGRIMALLKSLTIDNDTLVFFCSDNGAAKRWDGIFDSSGPLRGNKTNLFEGGIRTPMIARWPGKIAPGQTSSAVWYFADLMPTLAELAGIRPPSSIDGISILPTLLGKAQRTDDRFLYWEFLTNNFLQAVRWRNYKALRQAPDKPLELFDLTKDIAEEHNIAAENPDIIAKFEAYLKTARTYSPNWSI
;
A
#
# COMPACT_ATOMS: atom_id res chain seq x y z
N MET A 1 -10.25 18.57 -12.92
CA MET A 1 -9.80 17.21 -13.29
C MET A 1 -10.46 16.14 -12.42
N ILE A 2 -10.32 16.20 -11.09
CA ILE A 2 -10.89 15.20 -10.16
C ILE A 2 -12.40 15.02 -10.34
N THR A 3 -13.19 16.11 -10.37
CA THR A 3 -14.65 16.04 -10.60
C THR A 3 -15.02 15.36 -11.92
N ARG A 4 -14.19 15.51 -12.96
CA ARG A 4 -14.44 14.86 -14.27
C ARG A 4 -14.16 13.36 -14.17
N MET A 5 -13.07 12.95 -13.54
CA MET A 5 -12.76 11.55 -13.27
C MET A 5 -13.89 10.90 -12.44
N ASP A 6 -14.35 11.57 -11.39
CA ASP A 6 -15.46 11.10 -10.55
C ASP A 6 -16.76 10.93 -11.36
N THR A 7 -17.09 11.91 -12.22
CA THR A 7 -18.23 11.81 -13.14
C THR A 7 -18.10 10.59 -14.07
N ASP A 8 -16.91 10.36 -14.62
CA ASP A 8 -16.65 9.25 -15.54
C ASP A 8 -16.71 7.89 -14.82
N ILE A 9 -16.23 7.80 -13.57
CA ILE A 9 -16.44 6.63 -12.70
C ILE A 9 -17.93 6.40 -12.48
N GLY A 10 -18.70 7.46 -12.20
CA GLY A 10 -20.16 7.38 -12.08
C GLY A 10 -20.83 6.76 -13.32
N ARG A 11 -20.34 7.06 -14.53
CA ARG A 11 -20.82 6.44 -15.77
C ARG A 11 -20.49 4.95 -15.85
N ILE A 12 -19.29 4.54 -15.43
CA ILE A 12 -18.92 3.12 -15.36
C ILE A 12 -19.84 2.38 -14.38
N MET A 13 -20.06 2.94 -13.19
CA MET A 13 -20.95 2.34 -12.19
C MET A 13 -22.41 2.26 -12.66
N ALA A 14 -22.90 3.27 -13.38
CA ALA A 14 -24.22 3.23 -14.00
C ALA A 14 -24.32 2.16 -15.09
N LEU A 15 -23.26 2.00 -15.90
CA LEU A 15 -23.19 0.99 -16.95
C LEU A 15 -23.21 -0.44 -16.38
N LEU A 16 -22.48 -0.71 -15.30
CA LEU A 16 -22.51 -2.02 -14.61
C LEU A 16 -23.95 -2.39 -14.18
N LYS A 17 -24.70 -1.41 -13.68
CA LYS A 17 -26.11 -1.59 -13.31
C LYS A 17 -27.02 -1.82 -14.52
N SER A 18 -26.89 -1.01 -15.58
CA SER A 18 -27.73 -1.15 -16.78
C SER A 18 -27.49 -2.46 -17.51
N LEU A 19 -26.26 -2.98 -17.46
CA LEU A 19 -25.89 -4.29 -17.98
C LEU A 19 -26.27 -5.45 -17.05
N THR A 20 -26.84 -5.18 -15.88
CA THR A 20 -27.24 -6.18 -14.87
C THR A 20 -26.10 -7.05 -14.34
N ILE A 21 -24.86 -6.57 -14.42
CA ILE A 21 -23.64 -7.28 -13.94
C ILE A 21 -23.09 -6.70 -12.64
N ASP A 22 -23.70 -5.65 -12.08
CA ASP A 22 -23.22 -4.95 -10.87
C ASP A 22 -23.03 -5.88 -9.66
N ASN A 23 -23.93 -6.85 -9.46
CA ASN A 23 -23.86 -7.80 -8.34
C ASN A 23 -22.76 -8.87 -8.52
N ASP A 24 -22.25 -9.06 -9.74
CA ASP A 24 -21.19 -10.01 -10.08
C ASP A 24 -19.86 -9.32 -10.39
N THR A 25 -19.78 -8.02 -10.11
CA THR A 25 -18.57 -7.22 -10.37
C THR A 25 -18.00 -6.71 -9.05
N LEU A 26 -16.77 -7.15 -8.73
CA LEU A 26 -15.94 -6.51 -7.71
C LEU A 26 -15.20 -5.33 -8.34
N VAL A 27 -15.46 -4.12 -7.82
CA VAL A 27 -14.80 -2.88 -8.25
C VAL A 27 -13.78 -2.46 -7.20
N PHE A 28 -12.53 -2.25 -7.64
CA PHE A 28 -11.51 -1.54 -6.88
C PHE A 28 -11.29 -0.15 -7.47
N PHE A 29 -11.31 0.88 -6.63
CA PHE A 29 -10.82 2.21 -6.96
C PHE A 29 -9.54 2.46 -6.16
N CYS A 30 -8.45 2.78 -6.84
CA CYS A 30 -7.15 2.99 -6.22
C CYS A 30 -6.24 3.95 -7.02
N SER A 31 -5.09 4.29 -6.45
CA SER A 31 -4.01 5.03 -7.10
C SER A 31 -2.71 4.20 -7.08
N ASP A 32 -1.82 4.43 -8.04
CA ASP A 32 -0.54 3.73 -8.20
C ASP A 32 0.53 4.21 -7.21
N ASN A 33 0.49 5.49 -6.84
CA ASN A 33 1.38 6.14 -5.89
C ASN A 33 0.68 7.33 -5.21
N GLY A 34 1.36 7.93 -4.23
CA GLY A 34 0.97 9.18 -3.59
C GLY A 34 0.89 10.37 -4.54
N ALA A 35 0.39 11.50 -4.03
CA ALA A 35 0.15 12.70 -4.83
C ALA A 35 1.46 13.32 -5.35
N ALA A 36 1.43 13.91 -6.56
CA ALA A 36 2.55 14.70 -7.06
C ALA A 36 2.51 16.12 -6.47
N LYS A 37 3.69 16.75 -6.30
CA LYS A 37 3.85 18.15 -5.87
C LYS A 37 3.44 19.19 -6.94
N ARG A 38 2.30 19.00 -7.60
CA ARG A 38 1.82 19.89 -8.67
C ARG A 38 0.87 20.97 -8.17
N TRP A 39 0.21 20.72 -7.05
CA TRP A 39 -0.83 21.58 -6.50
C TRP A 39 -0.69 21.78 -4.98
N ASP A 40 0.54 21.62 -4.46
CA ASP A 40 0.85 21.87 -3.05
C ASP A 40 0.49 23.32 -2.70
N GLY A 41 -0.14 23.53 -1.54
CA GLY A 41 -0.66 24.84 -1.12
C GLY A 41 -2.02 25.23 -1.70
N ILE A 42 -2.55 24.47 -2.68
CA ILE A 42 -3.92 24.61 -3.18
C ILE A 42 -4.78 23.45 -2.68
N PHE A 43 -4.27 22.22 -2.76
CA PHE A 43 -4.93 21.02 -2.27
C PHE A 43 -4.06 20.32 -1.23
N ASP A 44 -4.68 19.91 -0.13
CA ASP A 44 -4.07 19.05 0.87
C ASP A 44 -4.06 17.59 0.39
N SER A 45 -3.25 17.32 -0.64
CA SER A 45 -3.34 16.08 -1.43
C SER A 45 -2.81 14.84 -0.71
N SER A 46 -1.94 15.03 0.28
CA SER A 46 -1.40 13.96 1.14
C SER A 46 -1.95 14.03 2.57
N GLY A 47 -2.74 15.05 2.93
CA GLY A 47 -3.24 15.23 4.29
C GLY A 47 -2.08 15.32 5.30
N PRO A 48 -2.18 14.63 6.45
CA PRO A 48 -1.14 14.63 7.47
C PRO A 48 0.09 13.79 7.09
N LEU A 49 0.10 13.14 5.92
CA LEU A 49 1.15 12.19 5.56
C LEU A 49 2.38 12.91 5.00
N ARG A 50 3.57 12.51 5.48
CA ARG A 50 4.83 13.07 4.99
C ARG A 50 5.19 12.53 3.62
N GLY A 51 5.77 13.40 2.79
CA GLY A 51 6.23 13.05 1.45
C GLY A 51 5.12 13.00 0.39
N ASN A 52 5.52 12.62 -0.82
CA ASN A 52 4.70 12.63 -2.03
C ASN A 52 5.29 11.63 -3.03
N LYS A 53 4.71 11.55 -4.23
CA LYS A 53 5.21 10.75 -5.34
C LYS A 53 6.74 10.85 -5.43
N THR A 54 7.40 9.69 -5.54
CA THR A 54 8.86 9.48 -5.53
C THR A 54 9.55 9.40 -4.16
N ASN A 55 8.83 9.55 -3.05
CA ASN A 55 9.33 9.24 -1.70
C ASN A 55 8.71 7.94 -1.15
N LEU A 56 9.35 7.34 -0.14
CA LEU A 56 8.85 6.15 0.55
C LEU A 56 8.19 6.44 1.93
N PHE A 57 8.10 7.70 2.32
CA PHE A 57 7.21 8.15 3.41
C PHE A 57 5.74 7.86 3.07
N GLU A 58 4.84 7.83 4.05
CA GLU A 58 3.43 7.44 3.91
C GLU A 58 2.73 8.24 2.80
N GLY A 59 3.03 9.53 2.63
CA GLY A 59 2.44 10.36 1.58
C GLY A 59 2.89 10.01 0.16
N GLY A 60 3.96 9.22 0.01
CA GLY A 60 4.43 8.73 -1.28
C GLY A 60 3.89 7.36 -1.68
N ILE A 61 3.55 6.51 -0.70
CA ILE A 61 3.15 5.11 -0.94
C ILE A 61 1.73 4.75 -0.48
N ARG A 62 1.13 5.52 0.42
CA ARG A 62 -0.25 5.31 0.87
C ARG A 62 -1.20 5.95 -0.13
N THR A 63 -2.15 5.17 -0.62
CA THR A 63 -3.11 5.58 -1.65
C THR A 63 -4.54 5.35 -1.20
N PRO A 64 -5.53 6.09 -1.77
CA PRO A 64 -6.93 5.76 -1.54
C PRO A 64 -7.22 4.35 -2.08
N MET A 65 -8.07 3.62 -1.38
CA MET A 65 -8.56 2.31 -1.78
C MET A 65 -10.02 2.17 -1.40
N ILE A 66 -10.88 1.89 -2.38
CA ILE A 66 -12.29 1.54 -2.17
C ILE A 66 -12.53 0.22 -2.88
N ALA A 67 -13.08 -0.75 -2.17
CA ALA A 67 -13.58 -2.00 -2.74
C ALA A 67 -15.11 -2.04 -2.63
N ARG A 68 -15.80 -2.35 -3.72
CA ARG A 68 -17.26 -2.47 -3.75
C ARG A 68 -17.66 -3.74 -4.48
N TRP A 69 -18.46 -4.56 -3.80
CA TRP A 69 -19.10 -5.73 -4.40
C TRP A 69 -20.49 -5.96 -3.76
N PRO A 70 -21.57 -5.57 -4.45
CA PRO A 70 -22.92 -5.67 -3.91
C PRO A 70 -23.27 -7.07 -3.43
N GLY A 71 -23.82 -7.18 -2.21
CA GLY A 71 -24.21 -8.46 -1.60
C GLY A 71 -23.05 -9.36 -1.13
N LYS A 72 -21.78 -8.96 -1.36
CA LYS A 72 -20.59 -9.69 -0.89
C LYS A 72 -19.75 -8.90 0.11
N ILE A 73 -19.53 -7.61 -0.16
CA ILE A 73 -18.85 -6.68 0.74
C ILE A 73 -19.93 -5.82 1.43
N ALA A 74 -19.88 -5.74 2.75
CA ALA A 74 -20.80 -4.89 3.51
C ALA A 74 -20.61 -3.40 3.15
N PRO A 75 -21.67 -2.64 2.84
CA PRO A 75 -21.55 -1.24 2.45
C PRO A 75 -21.18 -0.33 3.64
N GLY A 76 -20.58 0.82 3.33
CA GLY A 76 -20.31 1.88 4.31
C GLY A 76 -19.27 1.51 5.39
N GLN A 77 -18.49 0.46 5.16
CA GLN A 77 -17.44 0.04 6.09
C GLN A 77 -16.13 0.76 5.84
N THR A 78 -15.34 0.92 6.90
CA THR A 78 -13.93 1.29 6.83
C THR A 78 -13.09 0.15 7.40
N SER A 79 -11.88 -0.03 6.88
CA SER A 79 -10.95 -1.05 7.35
C SER A 79 -9.57 -0.45 7.53
N SER A 80 -8.91 -0.79 8.64
CA SER A 80 -7.52 -0.46 8.92
C SER A 80 -6.55 -1.56 8.52
N ALA A 81 -7.04 -2.65 7.89
CA ALA A 81 -6.20 -3.74 7.43
C ALA A 81 -5.13 -3.21 6.46
N VAL A 82 -3.88 -3.60 6.71
CA VAL A 82 -2.72 -3.14 5.94
C VAL A 82 -2.44 -4.13 4.82
N TRP A 83 -2.41 -3.65 3.59
CA TRP A 83 -2.10 -4.44 2.40
C TRP A 83 -1.59 -3.50 1.29
N TYR A 84 -0.99 -4.06 0.25
CA TYR A 84 -0.35 -3.32 -0.84
C TYR A 84 -0.48 -4.04 -2.18
N PHE A 85 0.04 -3.46 -3.26
CA PHE A 85 -0.21 -3.92 -4.63
C PHE A 85 0.12 -5.40 -4.87
N ALA A 86 1.15 -5.96 -4.23
CA ALA A 86 1.50 -7.37 -4.41
C ALA A 86 0.38 -8.33 -3.95
N ASP A 87 -0.53 -7.88 -3.09
CA ASP A 87 -1.67 -8.66 -2.60
C ASP A 87 -2.80 -8.79 -3.61
N LEU A 88 -2.82 -7.98 -4.68
CA LEU A 88 -3.86 -8.07 -5.70
C LEU A 88 -3.79 -9.40 -6.45
N MET A 89 -2.60 -9.87 -6.83
CA MET A 89 -2.42 -11.13 -7.56
C MET A 89 -3.04 -12.34 -6.81
N PRO A 90 -2.67 -12.63 -5.55
CA PRO A 90 -3.28 -13.73 -4.82
C PRO A 90 -4.77 -13.51 -4.51
N THR A 91 -5.20 -12.26 -4.33
CA THR A 91 -6.63 -11.94 -4.13
C THR A 91 -7.46 -12.30 -5.35
N LEU A 92 -7.00 -11.91 -6.55
CA LEU A 92 -7.69 -12.20 -7.80
C LEU A 92 -7.64 -13.70 -8.14
N ALA A 93 -6.53 -14.38 -7.82
CA ALA A 93 -6.44 -15.83 -7.98
C ALA A 93 -7.44 -16.57 -7.09
N GLU A 94 -7.53 -16.21 -5.80
CA GLU A 94 -8.51 -16.79 -4.89
C GLU A 94 -9.95 -16.50 -5.35
N LEU A 95 -10.21 -15.26 -5.78
CA LEU A 95 -11.51 -14.84 -6.31
C LEU A 95 -11.95 -15.68 -7.52
N ALA A 96 -11.01 -15.98 -8.41
CA ALA A 96 -11.24 -16.80 -9.60
C ALA A 96 -11.24 -18.32 -9.31
N GLY A 97 -11.03 -18.74 -8.07
CA GLY A 97 -10.97 -20.16 -7.69
C GLY A 97 -9.74 -20.90 -8.22
N ILE A 98 -8.66 -20.18 -8.54
CA ILE A 98 -7.41 -20.75 -9.05
C ILE A 98 -6.27 -20.58 -8.06
N ARG A 99 -5.19 -21.36 -8.26
CA ARG A 99 -3.98 -21.20 -7.44
C ARG A 99 -3.18 -19.99 -7.93
N PRO A 100 -2.68 -19.13 -7.03
CA PRO A 100 -1.76 -18.07 -7.44
C PRO A 100 -0.44 -18.67 -7.94
N PRO A 101 0.37 -17.89 -8.70
CA PRO A 101 1.73 -18.28 -9.03
C PRO A 101 2.56 -18.58 -7.77
N SER A 102 3.53 -19.49 -7.89
CA SER A 102 4.56 -19.66 -6.86
C SER A 102 5.46 -18.41 -6.79
N SER A 103 6.10 -18.19 -5.65
CA SER A 103 7.10 -17.12 -5.47
C SER A 103 6.52 -15.70 -5.66
N ILE A 104 5.38 -15.43 -5.03
CA ILE A 104 4.80 -14.10 -4.89
C ILE A 104 4.96 -13.60 -3.45
N ASP A 105 5.07 -12.28 -3.28
CA ASP A 105 5.24 -11.66 -1.95
C ASP A 105 3.90 -11.37 -1.24
N GLY A 106 2.82 -11.32 -2.03
CA GLY A 106 1.49 -10.96 -1.55
C GLY A 106 0.75 -12.09 -0.84
N ILE A 107 -0.28 -11.71 -0.08
CA ILE A 107 -1.31 -12.60 0.43
C ILE A 107 -2.67 -12.17 -0.11
N SER A 108 -3.62 -13.09 -0.24
CA SER A 108 -4.98 -12.70 -0.60
C SER A 108 -5.62 -11.88 0.53
N ILE A 109 -6.28 -10.78 0.19
CA ILE A 109 -7.10 -9.98 1.12
C ILE A 109 -8.60 -10.22 0.93
N LEU A 110 -8.99 -11.21 0.12
CA LEU A 110 -10.39 -11.56 -0.09
C LEU A 110 -11.13 -11.89 1.22
N PRO A 111 -10.55 -12.62 2.20
CA PRO A 111 -11.23 -12.84 3.49
C PRO A 111 -11.55 -11.52 4.20
N THR A 112 -10.61 -10.57 4.21
CA THR A 112 -10.82 -9.24 4.79
C THR A 112 -11.94 -8.48 4.07
N LEU A 113 -11.98 -8.50 2.73
CA LEU A 113 -13.06 -7.87 1.95
C LEU A 113 -14.44 -8.45 2.31
N LEU A 114 -14.50 -9.76 2.54
CA LEU A 114 -15.73 -10.48 2.90
C LEU A 114 -16.06 -10.39 4.41
N GLY A 115 -15.37 -9.53 5.17
CA GLY A 115 -15.64 -9.32 6.59
C GLY A 115 -15.16 -10.44 7.51
N LYS A 116 -14.28 -11.33 7.03
CA LYS A 116 -13.68 -12.39 7.84
C LYS A 116 -12.44 -11.87 8.56
N ALA A 117 -12.23 -12.36 9.79
CA ALA A 117 -11.03 -12.05 10.55
C ALA A 117 -9.78 -12.57 9.83
N GLN A 118 -8.82 -11.68 9.60
CA GLN A 118 -7.56 -11.98 8.95
C GLN A 118 -6.49 -11.01 9.45
N ARG A 119 -5.31 -11.53 9.75
CA ARG A 119 -4.16 -10.70 10.11
C ARG A 119 -3.30 -10.47 8.88
N THR A 120 -3.30 -9.24 8.35
CA THR A 120 -2.59 -8.90 7.11
C THR A 120 -1.24 -8.21 7.35
N ASP A 121 -0.99 -7.79 8.60
CA ASP A 121 0.10 -6.90 9.01
C ASP A 121 1.25 -7.62 9.75
N ASP A 122 1.09 -8.88 10.13
CA ASP A 122 2.15 -9.68 10.77
C ASP A 122 3.10 -10.33 9.76
N ARG A 123 3.50 -9.53 8.78
CA ARG A 123 4.48 -9.84 7.75
C ARG A 123 5.19 -8.55 7.36
N PHE A 124 6.29 -8.67 6.64
CA PHE A 124 6.97 -7.50 6.11
C PHE A 124 6.35 -7.08 4.78
N LEU A 125 6.07 -5.78 4.65
CA LEU A 125 5.82 -5.13 3.36
C LEU A 125 7.07 -4.35 3.00
N TYR A 126 7.48 -4.40 1.74
CA TYR A 126 8.78 -3.89 1.29
C TYR A 126 8.65 -3.02 0.05
N TRP A 127 9.44 -1.95 0.02
CA TRP A 127 9.57 -1.03 -1.11
C TRP A 127 11.04 -0.66 -1.30
N GLU A 128 11.46 -0.57 -2.55
CA GLU A 128 12.78 -0.07 -2.95
C GLU A 128 12.62 0.78 -4.21
N PHE A 129 13.31 1.92 -4.25
CA PHE A 129 13.24 2.87 -5.34
C PHE A 129 14.65 3.30 -5.73
N LEU A 130 14.96 3.25 -7.03
CA LEU A 130 16.34 3.42 -7.55
C LEU A 130 16.49 4.60 -8.54
N THR A 131 15.39 5.17 -9.03
CA THR A 131 15.42 6.05 -10.22
C THR A 131 16.11 7.40 -10.00
N ASN A 132 16.08 7.95 -8.78
CA ASN A 132 16.68 9.26 -8.48
C ASN A 132 17.69 9.23 -7.32
N ASN A 133 17.49 8.32 -6.38
CA ASN A 133 18.37 7.96 -5.27
C ASN A 133 17.91 6.59 -4.79
N PHE A 134 18.81 5.81 -4.19
CA PHE A 134 18.39 4.61 -3.48
C PHE A 134 17.54 4.99 -2.27
N LEU A 135 16.30 4.51 -2.25
CA LEU A 135 15.42 4.55 -1.09
C LEU A 135 14.94 3.14 -0.81
N GLN A 136 14.84 2.80 0.47
CA GLN A 136 14.29 1.52 0.90
C GLN A 136 13.33 1.75 2.07
N ALA A 137 12.22 1.04 2.08
CA ALA A 137 11.28 1.07 3.19
C ALA A 137 10.74 -0.33 3.47
N VAL A 138 10.47 -0.58 4.75
CA VAL A 138 9.87 -1.82 5.22
C VAL A 138 8.85 -1.50 6.30
N ARG A 139 7.72 -2.20 6.29
CA ARG A 139 6.68 -2.12 7.32
C ARG A 139 6.42 -3.49 7.92
N TRP A 140 6.28 -3.55 9.24
CA TRP A 140 5.79 -4.71 9.97
C TRP A 140 4.92 -4.25 11.12
N ARG A 141 3.65 -4.70 11.14
CA ARG A 141 2.62 -4.23 12.08
C ARG A 141 2.52 -2.70 12.04
N ASN A 142 2.71 -2.05 13.19
CA ASN A 142 2.65 -0.60 13.38
C ASN A 142 3.94 0.11 13.00
N TYR A 143 5.04 -0.63 12.89
CA TYR A 143 6.36 -0.04 12.67
C TYR A 143 6.67 0.05 11.18
N LYS A 144 7.25 1.18 10.80
CA LYS A 144 7.81 1.38 9.47
C LYS A 144 9.23 1.93 9.60
N ALA A 145 10.15 1.34 8.86
CA ALA A 145 11.53 1.80 8.77
C ALA A 145 11.85 2.27 7.35
N LEU A 146 12.68 3.31 7.26
CA LEU A 146 13.12 3.90 5.99
C LEU A 146 14.64 4.08 5.97
N ARG A 147 15.25 3.83 4.81
CA ARG A 147 16.65 4.13 4.52
C ARG A 147 16.71 5.10 3.33
N GLN A 148 17.30 6.27 3.54
CA GLN A 148 17.33 7.33 2.53
C GLN A 148 18.55 7.30 1.58
N ALA A 149 19.54 6.46 1.87
CA ALA A 149 20.67 6.13 0.99
C ALA A 149 21.35 4.84 1.50
N PRO A 150 22.14 4.12 0.67
CA PRO A 150 22.64 2.78 1.02
C PRO A 150 23.46 2.75 2.32
N ASP A 151 24.21 3.83 2.57
CA ASP A 151 25.12 4.04 3.71
C ASP A 151 24.46 4.68 4.94
N LYS A 152 23.16 5.03 4.86
CA LYS A 152 22.44 5.68 5.96
C LYS A 152 21.80 4.64 6.90
N PRO A 153 21.74 4.94 8.21
CA PRO A 153 20.99 4.11 9.15
C PRO A 153 19.49 4.14 8.82
N LEU A 154 18.76 3.15 9.30
CA LEU A 154 17.31 3.16 9.26
C LEU A 154 16.76 4.24 10.21
N GLU A 155 15.82 5.03 9.71
CA GLU A 155 14.85 5.76 10.51
C GLU A 155 13.69 4.82 10.83
N LEU A 156 13.07 4.96 12.01
CA LEU A 156 11.97 4.11 12.46
C LEU A 156 10.82 4.97 12.99
N PHE A 157 9.59 4.60 12.64
CA PHE A 157 8.37 5.29 13.04
C PHE A 157 7.32 4.29 13.53
N ASP A 158 6.58 4.65 14.57
CA ASP A 158 5.36 3.95 15.00
C ASP A 158 4.14 4.67 14.40
N LEU A 159 3.60 4.11 13.31
CA LEU A 159 2.53 4.73 12.52
C LEU A 159 1.19 4.84 13.27
N THR A 160 1.05 4.19 14.44
CA THR A 160 -0.14 4.36 15.29
C THR A 160 -0.08 5.61 16.17
N LYS A 161 1.12 6.16 16.36
CA LYS A 161 1.36 7.36 17.18
C LYS A 161 1.81 8.54 16.32
N ASP A 162 2.48 8.25 15.22
CA ASP A 162 3.11 9.22 14.34
C ASP A 162 2.87 8.86 12.88
N ILE A 163 1.66 9.15 12.40
CA ILE A 163 1.26 8.92 11.00
C ILE A 163 1.99 9.86 10.03
N ALA A 164 2.54 10.96 10.54
CA ALA A 164 3.29 11.96 9.79
C ALA A 164 4.79 11.63 9.71
N GLU A 165 5.26 10.58 10.37
CA GLU A 165 6.67 10.15 10.36
C GLU A 165 7.63 11.31 10.71
N GLU A 166 7.29 12.07 11.76
CA GLU A 166 8.06 13.24 12.23
C GLU A 166 9.11 12.86 13.29
N HIS A 167 8.88 11.79 14.05
CA HIS A 167 9.66 11.41 15.21
C HIS A 167 10.36 10.07 14.98
N ASN A 168 11.64 10.14 14.60
CA ASN A 168 12.47 8.94 14.46
C ASN A 168 12.76 8.32 15.83
N ILE A 169 12.23 7.11 16.07
CA ILE A 169 12.36 6.35 17.31
C ILE A 169 13.37 5.19 17.23
N ALA A 170 14.30 5.23 16.25
CA ALA A 170 15.24 4.15 16.00
C ALA A 170 16.18 3.89 17.20
N ALA A 171 16.64 4.95 17.87
CA ALA A 171 17.59 4.87 18.98
C ALA A 171 16.97 4.17 20.20
N GLU A 172 15.67 4.35 20.43
CA GLU A 172 14.93 3.74 21.53
C GLU A 172 14.47 2.30 21.25
N ASN A 173 14.59 1.83 20.00
CA ASN A 173 14.05 0.53 19.58
C ASN A 173 15.08 -0.32 18.79
N PRO A 174 16.27 -0.59 19.35
CA PRO A 174 17.35 -1.29 18.64
C PRO A 174 16.96 -2.70 18.19
N ASP A 175 16.11 -3.41 18.94
CA ASP A 175 15.65 -4.76 18.59
C ASP A 175 14.78 -4.76 17.32
N ILE A 176 13.96 -3.71 17.15
CA ILE A 176 13.09 -3.55 15.96
C ILE A 176 13.94 -3.20 14.75
N ILE A 177 14.93 -2.32 14.91
CA ILE A 177 15.92 -2.00 13.87
C ILE A 177 16.67 -3.27 13.43
N ALA A 178 17.19 -4.05 14.38
CA ALA A 178 17.92 -5.28 14.07
C ALA A 178 17.05 -6.27 13.28
N LYS A 179 15.76 -6.36 13.61
CA LYS A 179 14.78 -7.18 12.89
C LYS A 179 14.56 -6.68 11.45
N PHE A 180 14.43 -5.37 11.23
CA PHE A 180 14.31 -4.82 9.89
C PHE A 180 15.59 -4.99 9.07
N GLU A 181 16.77 -4.70 9.64
CA GLU A 181 18.07 -4.93 8.99
C GLU A 181 18.25 -6.39 8.55
N ALA A 182 17.85 -7.34 9.39
CA ALA A 182 17.92 -8.77 9.05
C ALA A 182 17.03 -9.11 7.85
N TYR A 183 15.80 -8.59 7.81
CA TYR A 183 14.87 -8.81 6.70
C TYR A 183 15.32 -8.14 5.40
N LEU A 184 15.82 -6.91 5.47
CA LEU A 184 16.23 -6.15 4.28
C LEU A 184 17.38 -6.81 3.51
N LYS A 185 18.22 -7.59 4.19
CA LYS A 185 19.27 -8.41 3.55
C LYS A 185 18.72 -9.53 2.68
N THR A 186 17.48 -9.95 2.89
CA THR A 186 16.83 -11.05 2.15
C THR A 186 15.71 -10.56 1.23
N ALA A 187 15.28 -9.30 1.36
CA ALA A 187 14.09 -8.78 0.70
C ALA A 187 14.24 -8.51 -0.81
N ARG A 188 15.47 -8.58 -1.33
CA ARG A 188 15.77 -8.33 -2.75
C ARG A 188 16.47 -9.52 -3.41
N THR A 189 16.12 -9.74 -4.66
CA THR A 189 16.87 -10.64 -5.55
C THR A 189 17.74 -9.80 -6.47
N TYR A 190 18.97 -10.24 -6.72
CA TYR A 190 19.87 -9.57 -7.65
C TYR A 190 19.22 -9.43 -9.03
N SER A 191 19.36 -8.25 -9.63
CA SER A 191 18.96 -7.98 -11.01
C SER A 191 20.11 -7.31 -11.75
N PRO A 192 20.53 -7.84 -12.92
CA PRO A 192 21.60 -7.22 -13.71
C PRO A 192 21.18 -5.85 -14.27
N ASN A 193 19.88 -5.55 -14.32
CA ASN A 193 19.35 -4.27 -14.79
C ASN A 193 19.29 -3.19 -13.70
N TRP A 194 19.49 -3.56 -12.42
CA TRP A 194 19.28 -2.70 -11.27
C TRP A 194 20.33 -2.96 -10.18
N SER A 195 21.59 -2.64 -10.52
CA SER A 195 22.71 -2.63 -9.57
C SER A 195 22.62 -1.44 -8.61
N ILE A 196 23.00 -1.65 -7.35
CA ILE A 196 23.07 -0.64 -6.30
C ILE A 196 24.52 -0.39 -5.96
#